data_AF-A0A3B4AQS1-F1
#
_entry.id   AF-A0A3B4AQS1-F1
#
_cell.length_a   1.000
_cell.length_b   1.000
_cell.length_c   1.000
_cell.angle_alpha   90.00
_cell.angle_beta   90.00
_cell.angle_gamma   90.00
#
_symmetry.space_group_name_H-M   'P 1'
#
loop_
_entity.id
_entity.type
_entity.pdbx_description
1 polymer ?
#
loop_
_entity_poly.entity_id
_entity_poly.type
_entity_poly.pdbx_seq_one_letter_code
_entity_poly.pdbx_strand_id
1 'polypeptide(L)'
;KCDRGQSLDSHYIGRKEDIVRAGRVTRVLNGCRDVLILHHQGQIYAMDMRCYRELHLYVEFNSRLCIGLYQAVDNPTVTPLWTEWRSKGVKQRIHQVTVVKGHVYVTLNTHTEEVESDRYQSHKHRTRWRSQKLFSSKRNITSE
;
A
#
# COMPACT_ATOMS: atom_id res chain seq x y z
N LYS A 1 10.61 -2.65 17.32
CA LYS A 1 9.18 -2.93 17.01
C LYS A 1 8.56 -1.57 16.69
N CYS A 2 7.65 -1.42 15.72
CA CYS A 2 6.72 -0.29 15.82
C CYS A 2 6.06 -0.47 17.18
N ASP A 3 6.21 0.46 18.10
CA ASP A 3 5.65 0.28 19.42
C ASP A 3 4.16 0.00 19.26
N ARG A 4 3.71 -1.09 19.90
CA ARG A 4 2.29 -1.41 20.06
C ARG A 4 1.67 -0.49 21.13
N GLY A 5 2.18 0.74 21.21
CA GLY A 5 1.82 1.80 22.11
C GLY A 5 1.18 2.91 21.30
N GLN A 6 -0.11 3.04 21.49
CA GLN A 6 -1.04 4.07 21.04
C GLN A 6 -0.40 5.47 20.90
N SER A 7 0.04 5.84 19.70
CA SER A 7 0.04 7.26 19.34
C SER A 7 -0.89 7.45 18.16
N LEU A 8 -1.97 8.20 18.40
CA LEU A 8 -2.93 8.63 17.37
C LEU A 8 -2.34 9.80 16.56
N ASP A 9 -1.03 9.80 16.38
CA ASP A 9 -0.30 10.95 15.87
C ASP A 9 -0.65 11.14 14.39
N SER A 10 -0.97 12.39 14.08
CA SER A 10 -1.25 12.83 12.73
C SER A 10 0.05 13.30 12.08
N HIS A 11 0.48 12.62 11.03
CA HIS A 11 1.74 12.91 10.35
C HIS A 11 1.50 13.81 9.14
N TYR A 12 2.17 14.97 9.12
CA TYR A 12 2.15 15.84 7.94
C TYR A 12 2.86 15.17 6.75
N ILE A 13 2.17 15.12 5.61
CA ILE A 13 2.69 14.49 4.38
C ILE A 13 3.15 15.54 3.37
N GLY A 14 2.35 16.60 3.19
CA GLY A 14 2.58 17.63 2.19
C GLY A 14 1.31 18.38 1.81
N ARG A 15 1.43 19.31 0.85
CA ARG A 15 0.27 19.97 0.25
C ARG A 15 -0.49 19.02 -0.67
N LYS A 16 -1.82 19.11 -0.66
CA LYS A 16 -2.71 18.31 -1.50
C LYS A 16 -2.34 18.43 -2.97
N GLU A 17 -2.12 19.64 -3.46
CA GLU A 17 -1.77 19.92 -4.86
C GLU A 17 -0.48 19.20 -5.29
N ASP A 18 0.53 19.18 -4.43
CA ASP A 18 1.79 18.51 -4.70
C ASP A 18 1.61 16.99 -4.80
N ILE A 19 0.79 16.41 -3.92
CA ILE A 19 0.48 14.97 -3.93
C ILE A 19 -0.36 14.59 -5.15
N VAL A 20 -1.36 15.40 -5.50
CA VAL A 20 -2.19 15.21 -6.70
C VAL A 20 -1.34 15.23 -7.96
N ARG A 21 -0.46 16.23 -8.08
CA ARG A 21 0.48 16.37 -9.20
C ARG A 21 1.47 15.21 -9.29
N ALA A 22 1.97 14.73 -8.15
CA ALA A 22 2.86 13.57 -8.10
C ALA A 22 2.13 12.24 -8.37
N GLY A 23 0.80 12.21 -8.25
CA GLY A 23 -0.05 11.01 -8.29
C GLY A 23 0.09 10.13 -7.04
N ARG A 24 1.30 9.96 -6.51
CA ARG A 24 1.59 9.20 -5.29
C ARG A 24 2.84 9.66 -4.57
N VAL A 25 2.89 9.40 -3.27
CA VAL A 25 4.03 9.65 -2.37
C VAL A 25 4.19 8.46 -1.42
N THR A 26 5.43 8.11 -1.07
CA THR A 26 5.70 7.12 -0.02
C THR A 26 6.37 7.77 1.18
N ARG A 27 5.97 7.38 2.40
CA ARG A 27 6.54 7.87 3.65
C ARG A 27 6.76 6.74 4.65
N VAL A 28 7.79 6.88 5.48
CA VAL A 28 7.99 6.04 6.66
C VAL A 28 7.38 6.79 7.84
N LEU A 29 6.30 6.26 8.43
CA LEU A 29 5.64 6.84 9.59
C LEU A 29 6.05 6.09 10.86
N ASN A 30 6.16 6.81 11.98
CA ASN A 30 6.68 6.32 13.26
C ASN A 30 8.02 5.56 13.16
N GLY A 31 8.87 5.91 12.16
CA GLY A 31 10.16 5.27 11.88
C GLY A 31 10.07 3.83 11.37
N CYS A 32 8.87 3.26 11.31
CA CYS A 32 8.73 1.80 11.30
C CYS A 32 7.71 1.27 10.27
N ARG A 33 6.78 2.10 9.78
CA ARG A 33 5.71 1.69 8.86
C ARG A 33 5.87 2.40 7.51
N ASP A 34 6.07 1.63 6.42
CA ASP A 34 6.17 2.20 5.07
C ASP A 34 4.74 2.38 4.51
N VAL A 35 4.31 3.61 4.25
CA VAL A 35 2.96 3.99 3.81
C VAL A 35 2.99 4.56 2.40
N LEU A 36 2.07 4.11 1.56
CA LEU A 36 1.75 4.68 0.26
C LEU A 36 0.57 5.64 0.41
N ILE A 37 0.78 6.88 0.00
CA ILE A 37 -0.25 7.92 -0.13
C ILE A 37 -0.47 8.15 -1.62
N LEU A 38 -1.71 8.05 -2.09
CA LEU A 38 -2.02 8.20 -3.51
C LEU A 38 -3.30 8.99 -3.73
N HIS A 39 -3.36 9.73 -4.82
CA HIS A 39 -4.57 10.40 -5.27
C HIS A 39 -5.26 9.57 -6.36
N HIS A 40 -6.54 9.28 -6.17
CA HIS A 40 -7.37 8.59 -7.16
C HIS A 40 -8.82 9.08 -7.11
N GLN A 41 -9.40 9.37 -8.28
CA GLN A 41 -10.80 9.81 -8.42
C GLN A 41 -11.18 10.96 -7.45
N GLY A 42 -10.31 11.96 -7.33
CA GLY A 42 -10.56 13.15 -6.49
C GLY A 42 -10.30 12.95 -5.00
N GLN A 43 -9.94 11.74 -4.57
CA GLN A 43 -9.71 11.37 -3.17
C GLN A 43 -8.26 10.97 -2.92
N ILE A 44 -7.79 11.16 -1.70
CA ILE A 44 -6.46 10.72 -1.27
C ILE A 44 -6.62 9.53 -0.34
N TYR A 45 -5.86 8.47 -0.61
CA TYR A 45 -5.84 7.24 0.16
C TYR A 45 -4.46 7.05 0.77
N ALA A 46 -4.41 6.52 1.99
CA ALA A 46 -3.19 6.06 2.64
C ALA A 46 -3.33 4.59 3.02
N MET A 47 -2.34 3.79 2.65
CA MET A 47 -2.33 2.35 2.92
C MET A 47 -0.91 1.86 3.11
N ASP A 48 -0.73 0.66 3.65
CA ASP A 48 0.57 0.01 3.64
C ASP A 48 1.17 0.03 2.23
N MET A 49 2.45 0.35 2.12
CA MET A 49 3.12 0.42 0.81
C MET A 49 3.28 -0.96 0.17
N ARG A 50 3.34 -2.02 0.98
CA ARG A 50 3.69 -3.37 0.54
C ARG A 50 2.44 -4.22 0.42
N CYS A 51 2.23 -4.78 -0.77
CA CYS A 51 1.16 -5.75 -1.01
C CYS A 51 1.44 -7.08 -0.29
N TYR A 52 0.37 -7.79 0.07
CA TYR A 52 0.44 -9.10 0.69
C TYR A 52 0.97 -10.23 -0.22
N ARG A 53 1.05 -10.03 -1.53
CA ARG A 53 1.69 -10.97 -2.48
C ARG A 53 3.16 -10.58 -2.62
N GLU A 54 4.06 -11.51 -2.29
CA GLU A 54 5.52 -11.34 -2.17
C GLU A 54 6.29 -10.85 -3.40
N LEU A 55 5.64 -10.45 -4.49
CA LEU A 55 6.30 -10.12 -5.74
C LEU A 55 6.03 -8.68 -6.14
N HIS A 56 7.14 -7.97 -6.32
CA HIS A 56 7.33 -6.75 -7.08
C HIS A 56 6.10 -6.32 -7.89
N LEU A 57 5.44 -5.24 -7.50
CA LEU A 57 5.31 -4.03 -8.31
C LEU A 57 4.32 -3.06 -7.65
N TYR A 58 4.66 -1.80 -7.84
CA TYR A 58 3.80 -0.63 -7.89
C TYR A 58 2.29 -0.89 -7.85
N VAL A 59 1.61 -0.20 -6.93
CA VAL A 59 0.20 0.17 -7.13
C VAL A 59 0.17 1.03 -8.39
N GLU A 60 -0.05 0.37 -9.52
CA GLU A 60 -0.45 0.99 -10.78
C GLU A 60 -1.97 0.85 -10.84
N PHE A 61 -2.63 2.01 -10.83
CA PHE A 61 -4.06 2.15 -10.59
C PHE A 61 -4.90 1.85 -11.85
N ASN A 62 -4.51 0.81 -12.59
CA ASN A 62 -5.20 0.26 -13.74
C ASN A 62 -5.10 -1.27 -13.67
N SER A 63 -5.84 -1.91 -12.75
CA SER A 63 -6.00 -3.38 -12.58
C SER A 63 -4.99 -4.17 -11.70
N ARG A 64 -4.10 -3.52 -10.94
CA ARG A 64 -3.16 -4.22 -10.02
C ARG A 64 -3.27 -3.81 -8.55
N LEU A 65 -4.41 -3.25 -8.13
CA LEU A 65 -4.63 -3.03 -6.71
C LEU A 65 -4.76 -4.39 -6.01
N CYS A 66 -4.02 -4.62 -4.94
CA CYS A 66 -4.11 -5.83 -4.12
C CYS A 66 -5.38 -5.83 -3.26
N ILE A 67 -6.55 -5.62 -3.87
CA ILE A 67 -7.87 -5.52 -3.23
C ILE A 67 -8.48 -6.86 -2.82
N GLY A 68 -7.70 -7.94 -2.84
CA GLY A 68 -8.22 -9.27 -2.49
C GLY A 68 -9.30 -9.79 -3.45
N LEU A 69 -9.55 -9.14 -4.59
CA LEU A 69 -10.50 -9.62 -5.58
C LEU A 69 -9.90 -10.75 -6.42
N TYR A 70 -10.74 -11.72 -6.76
CA TYR A 70 -10.43 -12.80 -7.68
C TYR A 70 -11.68 -13.19 -8.48
N GLN A 71 -11.48 -13.67 -9.71
CA GLN A 71 -12.55 -14.29 -10.48
C GLN A 71 -12.64 -15.76 -10.06
N ALA A 72 -13.81 -16.14 -9.56
CA ALA A 72 -14.14 -17.51 -9.19
C ALA A 72 -14.88 -18.20 -10.32
N VAL A 73 -14.64 -19.50 -10.48
CA VAL A 73 -15.42 -20.40 -11.33
C VAL A 73 -16.13 -21.36 -10.39
N ASP A 74 -17.45 -21.27 -10.33
CA ASP A 74 -18.24 -22.11 -9.43
C ASP A 74 -18.44 -23.53 -9.99
N ASN A 75 -18.63 -23.64 -11.31
CA ASN A 75 -18.71 -24.92 -11.99
C ASN A 75 -17.69 -24.97 -13.17
N PRO A 76 -16.58 -25.72 -13.04
CA PRO A 76 -15.55 -25.79 -14.08
C PRO A 76 -15.95 -26.64 -15.30
N THR A 77 -17.13 -27.26 -15.28
CA THR A 77 -17.57 -28.18 -16.35
C THR A 77 -18.50 -27.54 -17.37
N VAL A 78 -18.99 -26.32 -17.13
CA VAL A 78 -19.84 -25.59 -18.08
C VAL A 78 -19.02 -24.80 -19.11
N THR A 79 -19.48 -24.83 -20.37
CA THR A 79 -18.89 -24.07 -21.49
C THR A 79 -19.94 -23.16 -22.14
N PRO A 80 -19.66 -21.85 -22.30
CA PRO A 80 -18.45 -21.15 -21.88
C PRO A 80 -18.35 -21.03 -20.35
N LEU A 81 -17.13 -20.92 -19.84
CA LEU A 81 -16.88 -20.73 -18.41
C LEU A 81 -17.45 -19.38 -17.96
N TRP A 82 -18.40 -19.43 -17.03
CA TRP A 82 -18.89 -18.25 -16.34
C TRP A 82 -17.99 -17.94 -15.14
N THR A 83 -17.62 -16.67 -14.96
CA THR A 83 -16.81 -16.23 -13.82
C THR A 83 -17.52 -15.14 -13.04
N GLU A 84 -17.36 -15.20 -11.72
CA GLU A 84 -17.89 -14.18 -10.82
C GLU A 84 -16.76 -13.52 -10.03
N TRP A 85 -16.85 -12.20 -9.87
CA TRP A 85 -15.94 -11.48 -8.99
C TRP A 85 -16.27 -11.80 -7.53
N ARG A 86 -15.29 -12.32 -6.81
CA ARG A 86 -15.36 -12.60 -5.37
C ARG A 86 -14.24 -11.87 -4.63
N SER A 87 -14.45 -11.64 -3.34
CA SER A 87 -13.49 -10.96 -2.47
C SER A 87 -12.91 -11.93 -1.44
N LYS A 88 -11.60 -11.82 -1.19
CA LYS A 88 -10.90 -12.47 -0.06
C LYS A 88 -10.93 -11.61 1.21
N GLY A 89 -11.71 -10.55 1.23
CA GLY A 89 -11.75 -9.56 2.31
C GLY A 89 -10.63 -8.52 2.23
N VAL A 90 -10.49 -7.72 3.28
CA VAL A 90 -9.47 -6.67 3.39
C VAL A 90 -8.07 -7.31 3.46
N LYS A 91 -7.23 -7.02 2.47
CA LYS A 91 -5.84 -7.52 2.43
C LYS A 91 -4.77 -6.46 2.66
N GLN A 92 -5.18 -5.19 2.67
CA GLN A 92 -4.29 -4.05 2.80
C GLN A 92 -4.77 -3.17 3.95
N ARG A 93 -3.91 -2.90 4.94
CA ARG A 93 -4.25 -1.96 6.01
C ARG A 93 -4.36 -0.56 5.44
N ILE A 94 -5.52 0.04 5.63
CA ILE A 94 -5.82 1.42 5.25
C ILE A 94 -5.61 2.30 6.48
N HIS A 95 -5.00 3.46 6.27
CA HIS A 95 -4.77 4.49 7.27
C HIS A 95 -5.69 5.68 7.02
N GLN A 96 -5.98 6.43 8.08
CA GLN A 96 -6.84 7.59 7.97
C GLN A 96 -6.08 8.75 7.32
N VAL A 97 -6.73 9.41 6.36
CA VAL A 97 -6.23 10.64 5.73
C VAL A 97 -7.10 11.80 6.19
N THR A 98 -6.46 12.88 6.62
CA THR A 98 -7.14 14.13 6.97
C THR A 98 -6.57 15.25 6.13
N VAL A 99 -7.44 16.07 5.54
CA VAL A 99 -7.03 17.25 4.75
C VAL A 99 -7.52 18.50 5.45
N VAL A 100 -6.60 19.36 5.91
CA VAL A 100 -6.91 20.61 6.62
C VAL A 100 -6.26 21.76 5.86
N LYS A 101 -7.07 22.73 5.39
CA LYS A 101 -6.57 23.92 4.66
C LYS A 101 -5.57 23.57 3.54
N GLY A 102 -5.88 22.54 2.75
CA GLY A 102 -5.01 22.07 1.64
C GLY A 102 -3.79 21.24 2.06
N HIS A 103 -3.61 20.96 3.35
CA HIS A 103 -2.50 20.16 3.88
C HIS A 103 -2.98 18.74 4.19
N VAL A 104 -2.22 17.74 3.76
CA VAL A 104 -2.55 16.32 3.93
C VAL A 104 -1.80 15.76 5.13
N TYR A 105 -2.55 15.09 5.98
CA TYR A 105 -2.05 14.36 7.14
C TYR A 105 -2.50 12.91 7.10
N VAL A 106 -1.71 12.02 7.69
CA VAL A 106 -2.03 10.60 7.83
C VAL A 106 -1.95 10.18 9.28
N THR A 107 -3.00 9.54 9.77
CA THR A 107 -3.05 8.89 11.07
C THR A 107 -3.02 7.38 10.86
N LEU A 108 -2.05 6.71 11.48
CA LEU A 108 -1.90 5.27 11.35
C LEU A 108 -3.07 4.53 12.02
N ASN A 109 -3.74 3.67 11.26
CA ASN A 109 -4.65 2.68 11.82
C ASN A 109 -3.88 1.69 12.72
N THR A 110 -4.18 1.71 14.01
CA THR A 110 -3.57 0.87 15.07
C THR A 110 -4.49 -0.24 15.58
N HIS A 111 -5.59 -0.52 14.89
CA HIS A 111 -6.49 -1.63 15.28
C HIS A 111 -5.75 -2.96 15.37
N THR A 112 -6.09 -3.74 16.39
CA THR A 112 -5.42 -4.99 16.77
C THR A 112 -5.69 -6.15 15.81
N GLU A 113 -6.73 -6.04 14.99
CA GLU A 113 -7.04 -7.03 13.95
C GLU A 113 -5.86 -7.15 12.99
N GLU A 114 -5.34 -8.36 12.80
CA GLU A 114 -4.27 -8.59 11.84
C GLU A 114 -4.80 -8.50 10.41
N VAL A 115 -4.11 -7.72 9.59
CA VAL A 115 -4.33 -7.63 8.14
C VAL A 115 -3.12 -8.24 7.46
N GLU A 116 -3.30 -8.99 6.37
CA GLU A 116 -2.19 -9.73 5.72
C GLU A 116 -0.99 -8.83 5.35
N SER A 117 -1.21 -7.56 5.01
CA SER A 117 -0.15 -6.59 4.73
C SER A 117 0.78 -6.33 5.94
N ASP A 118 0.34 -6.56 7.18
CA ASP A 118 1.13 -6.38 8.40
C ASP A 118 2.40 -7.22 8.40
N ARG A 119 2.33 -8.46 7.87
CA ARG A 119 3.47 -9.38 7.75
C ARG A 119 4.64 -8.74 7.01
N TYR A 120 4.34 -7.99 5.95
CA TYR A 120 5.31 -7.39 5.04
C TYR A 120 5.92 -6.09 5.57
N GLN A 121 5.34 -5.53 6.62
CA GLN A 121 5.82 -4.32 7.29
C GLN A 121 6.89 -4.63 8.35
N SER A 122 7.13 -5.91 8.65
CA SER A 122 8.17 -6.34 9.57
C SER A 122 9.59 -5.99 9.08
N HIS A 123 10.51 -5.78 10.04
CA HIS A 123 11.89 -5.38 9.76
C HIS A 123 12.61 -6.32 8.78
N LYS A 124 12.41 -7.64 8.91
CA LYS A 124 12.98 -8.65 8.00
C LYS A 124 12.62 -8.37 6.53
N HIS A 125 11.35 -8.11 6.26
CA HIS A 125 10.88 -7.82 4.91
C HIS A 125 11.34 -6.43 4.46
N ARG A 126 11.44 -5.45 5.38
CA ARG A 126 11.97 -4.11 5.10
C ARG A 126 13.41 -4.13 4.62
N THR A 127 14.27 -4.86 5.32
CA THR A 127 15.70 -4.98 4.99
C THR A 127 15.90 -5.72 3.66
N ARG A 128 15.20 -6.85 3.45
CA ARG A 128 15.26 -7.60 2.17
C ARG A 128 14.92 -6.71 0.96
N TRP A 129 13.89 -5.88 1.09
CA TRP A 129 13.47 -4.98 0.00
C TRP A 129 14.43 -3.81 -0.23
N ARG A 130 14.98 -3.21 0.84
CA ARG A 130 16.01 -2.16 0.71
C ARG A 130 17.23 -2.66 -0.05
N SER A 131 17.69 -3.88 0.25
CA SER A 131 18.80 -4.51 -0.47
C SER A 131 18.45 -4.75 -1.95
N GLN A 132 17.25 -5.22 -2.28
CA GLN A 132 16.80 -5.44 -3.67
C GLN A 132 16.64 -4.14 -4.48
N LYS A 133 16.15 -3.05 -3.86
CA LYS A 133 16.03 -1.74 -4.50
C LYS A 133 17.41 -1.15 -4.83
N LEU A 134 18.36 -1.29 -3.91
CA LEU A 134 19.76 -0.88 -4.12
C LEU A 134 20.39 -1.66 -5.28
N PHE A 135 20.15 -2.97 -5.36
CA PHE A 135 20.61 -3.81 -6.48
C PHE A 135 19.99 -3.44 -7.84
N SER A 136 18.72 -3.05 -7.85
CA SER A 136 18.04 -2.64 -9.10
C SER A 136 18.46 -1.25 -9.55
N SER A 137 18.72 -0.34 -8.61
CA SER A 137 19.28 0.99 -8.92
C SER A 137 20.71 0.91 -9.45
N LYS A 138 21.53 -0.03 -8.95
CA LYS A 138 22.90 -0.23 -9.44
C LYS A 138 22.96 -0.77 -10.87
N ARG A 139 22.01 -1.64 -11.26
CA ARG A 139 21.92 -2.16 -12.64
C ARG A 139 21.55 -1.09 -13.67
N ASN A 140 20.80 -0.07 -13.29
CA ASN A 140 20.46 1.05 -14.17
C ASN A 140 21.58 2.09 -14.31
N ILE A 141 22.65 2.02 -13.51
CA ILE A 141 23.80 2.92 -13.58
C ILE A 141 24.92 2.31 -14.43
N THR A 142 24.94 0.99 -14.62
CA THR A 142 25.96 0.28 -15.41
C THR A 142 25.55 0.03 -16.88
N SER A 143 24.57 0.79 -17.40
CA SER A 143 24.07 0.65 -18.77
C SER A 143 24.18 1.94 -19.61
N GLU A 144 25.12 2.83 -19.28
CA GLU A 144 25.59 3.93 -20.14
C GLU A 144 27.07 3.74 -20.48
#